data_AF-A0A7C4NB80-F1
#
_entry.id   AF-A0A7C4NB80-F1
#
_cell.length_a   1.000
_cell.length_b   1.000
_cell.length_c   1.000
_cell.angle_alpha   90.00
_cell.angle_beta   90.00
_cell.angle_gamma   90.00
#
_symmetry.space_group_name_H-M   'P 1'
#
loop_
_entity.id
_entity.type
_entity.pdbx_description
1 polymer ?
#
loop_
_entity_poly.entity_id
_entity_poly.type
_entity_poly.pdbx_seq_one_letter_code
_entity_poly.pdbx_strand_id
1 'polypeptide(L)'
;MWRWDWRRWASSVRSRWRAILPTGKSFEADMQTIGEILAILAVIVGTAFSITGVLGLVRLPDVYTRLHATGKVGVFGVVLLLIAAMLITPLSVGKGLVLIGLLLIGGPVTAHALASAAYRLGLPLKRAVRDDLAGRNDARS
;
A
#
# COMPACT_ATOMS: atom_id res chain seq x y z
N MET A 1 49.51 16.99 -51.94
CA MET A 1 48.93 17.48 -50.67
C MET A 1 47.52 16.88 -50.51
N TRP A 2 47.42 15.69 -49.93
CA TRP A 2 46.15 14.95 -49.74
C TRP A 2 45.71 15.14 -48.28
N ARG A 3 44.72 16.01 -48.02
CA ARG A 3 44.17 16.22 -46.68
C ARG A 3 42.97 15.31 -46.49
N TRP A 4 43.18 14.19 -45.81
CA TRP A 4 42.12 13.29 -45.37
C TRP A 4 41.35 13.94 -44.21
N ASP A 5 40.09 14.33 -44.44
CA ASP A 5 39.29 15.10 -43.48
C ASP A 5 38.44 14.18 -42.58
N TRP A 6 39.10 13.58 -41.57
CA TRP A 6 38.48 12.71 -40.55
C TRP A 6 37.22 13.30 -39.91
N ARG A 7 37.14 14.65 -39.82
CA ARG A 7 35.99 15.34 -39.24
C ARG A 7 34.70 15.15 -40.05
N ARG A 8 34.78 15.12 -41.38
CA ARG A 8 33.61 14.88 -42.25
C ARG A 8 33.11 13.44 -42.16
N TRP A 9 34.03 12.48 -42.10
CA TRP A 9 33.67 11.07 -41.91
C TRP A 9 33.01 10.86 -40.54
N ALA A 10 33.61 11.40 -39.49
CA ALA A 10 33.07 11.32 -38.14
C ALA A 10 31.70 12.01 -37.97
N SER A 11 31.45 13.14 -38.65
CA SER A 11 30.14 13.81 -38.60
C SER A 11 29.06 13.05 -39.38
N SER A 12 29.41 12.49 -40.54
CA SER A 12 28.50 11.67 -41.35
C SER A 12 28.05 10.42 -40.60
N VAL A 13 29.00 9.71 -39.99
CA VAL A 13 28.73 8.54 -39.16
C VAL A 13 27.88 8.94 -37.95
N ARG A 14 28.25 9.98 -37.21
CA ARG A 14 27.51 10.44 -35.99
C ARG A 14 26.08 10.93 -36.27
N SER A 15 25.82 11.45 -37.47
CA SER A 15 24.46 11.85 -37.89
C SER A 15 23.56 10.64 -38.18
N ARG A 16 24.10 9.61 -38.83
CA ARG A 16 23.38 8.35 -39.11
C ARG A 16 23.12 7.53 -37.85
N TRP A 17 24.08 7.47 -36.91
CA TRP A 17 23.89 6.79 -35.63
C TRP A 17 22.81 7.42 -34.74
N ARG A 18 22.58 8.74 -34.84
CA ARG A 18 21.52 9.43 -34.08
C ARG A 18 20.10 9.14 -34.58
N ALA A 19 19.94 8.66 -35.81
CA ALA A 19 18.64 8.33 -36.40
C ALA A 19 18.17 6.90 -36.09
N ILE A 20 19.08 6.02 -35.63
CA ILE A 20 18.80 4.59 -35.40
C ILE A 20 18.52 4.30 -33.92
N LEU A 21 19.00 5.14 -33.00
CA LEU A 21 18.73 4.96 -31.57
C LEU A 21 17.31 5.44 -31.26
N PRO A 22 16.42 4.58 -30.74
CA PRO A 22 15.20 5.05 -30.10
C PRO A 22 15.63 6.01 -28.99
N THR A 23 15.18 7.25 -29.08
CA THR A 23 15.50 8.29 -28.11
C THR A 23 15.06 7.80 -26.73
N GLY A 24 15.96 7.75 -25.74
CA GLY A 24 15.62 7.25 -24.38
C GLY A 24 14.28 7.78 -23.86
N LYS A 25 13.95 9.04 -24.16
CA LYS A 25 12.65 9.66 -23.85
C LYS A 25 11.39 8.83 -24.18
N SER A 26 11.37 8.01 -25.24
CA SER A 26 10.22 7.14 -25.54
C SER A 26 10.15 5.92 -24.61
N PHE A 27 11.29 5.32 -24.29
CA PHE A 27 11.38 4.20 -23.35
C PHE A 27 11.04 4.64 -21.91
N GLU A 28 11.51 5.82 -21.51
CA GLU A 28 11.16 6.45 -20.24
C GLU A 28 9.66 6.77 -20.15
N ALA A 29 9.03 7.20 -21.25
CA ALA A 29 7.59 7.47 -21.29
C ALA A 29 6.74 6.18 -21.19
N ASP A 30 7.17 5.10 -21.84
CA ASP A 30 6.50 3.79 -21.75
C ASP A 30 6.55 3.26 -20.30
N MET A 31 7.69 3.41 -19.62
CA MET A 31 7.86 3.01 -18.22
C MET A 31 6.98 3.84 -17.27
N GLN A 32 6.83 5.14 -17.53
CA GLN A 32 5.94 6.02 -16.78
C GLN A 32 4.47 5.63 -16.95
N THR A 33 4.06 5.34 -18.18
CA THR A 33 2.68 4.93 -18.50
C THR A 33 2.28 3.66 -17.77
N ILE A 34 3.18 2.67 -17.68
CA ILE A 34 2.94 1.43 -16.91
C ILE A 34 2.77 1.74 -15.42
N GLY A 35 3.60 2.63 -14.86
CA GLY A 35 3.50 3.05 -13.46
C GLY A 35 2.16 3.71 -13.14
N GLU A 36 1.66 4.56 -14.03
CA GLU A 36 0.36 5.22 -13.89
C GLU A 36 -0.80 4.21 -13.89
N ILE A 37 -0.79 3.23 -14.81
CA ILE A 37 -1.81 2.19 -14.87
C ILE A 37 -1.83 1.36 -13.58
N LEU A 38 -0.65 0.94 -13.10
CA LEU A 38 -0.53 0.19 -11.85
C LEU A 38 -1.03 0.99 -10.66
N ALA A 39 -0.73 2.28 -10.62
CA ALA A 39 -1.18 3.15 -9.54
C ALA A 39 -2.71 3.33 -9.56
N ILE A 40 -3.32 3.50 -10.74
CA ILE A 40 -4.78 3.58 -10.88
C ILE A 40 -5.44 2.30 -10.37
N LEU A 41 -4.94 1.13 -10.77
CA LEU A 41 -5.45 -0.16 -10.29
C LEU A 41 -5.32 -0.29 -8.76
N ALA A 42 -4.17 0.11 -8.21
CA ALA A 42 -3.93 0.10 -6.77
C ALA A 42 -4.87 1.06 -6.02
N VAL A 43 -5.21 2.22 -6.59
CA VAL A 43 -6.21 3.15 -6.01
C VAL A 43 -7.60 2.54 -6.02
N ILE A 44 -8.02 1.94 -7.15
CA ILE A 44 -9.36 1.34 -7.27
C ILE A 44 -9.53 0.21 -6.25
N VAL A 45 -8.56 -0.71 -6.20
CA VAL A 45 -8.60 -1.84 -5.26
C VAL A 45 -8.46 -1.33 -3.82
N GLY A 46 -7.50 -0.45 -3.54
CA GLY A 46 -7.30 0.12 -2.21
C GLY A 46 -8.56 0.80 -1.66
N THR A 47 -9.26 1.58 -2.51
CA THR A 47 -10.51 2.24 -2.14
C THR A 47 -11.64 1.24 -1.90
N ALA A 48 -11.77 0.20 -2.73
CA ALA A 48 -12.76 -0.86 -2.53
C ALA A 48 -12.55 -1.60 -1.20
N PHE A 49 -11.29 -1.86 -0.83
CA PHE A 49 -10.94 -2.38 0.49
C PHE A 49 -11.30 -1.39 1.60
N SER A 50 -10.94 -0.11 1.50
CA SER A 50 -11.31 0.90 2.50
C SER A 50 -12.83 0.98 2.74
N ILE A 51 -13.64 0.94 1.67
CA ILE A 51 -15.11 0.89 1.77
C ILE A 51 -15.56 -0.37 2.51
N THR A 52 -15.01 -1.53 2.14
CA THR A 52 -15.33 -2.81 2.80
C THR A 52 -14.96 -2.78 4.29
N GLY A 53 -13.87 -2.11 4.65
CA GLY A 53 -13.45 -1.93 6.04
C GLY A 53 -14.46 -1.11 6.86
N VAL A 54 -14.91 0.03 6.30
CA VAL A 54 -15.95 0.87 6.92
C VAL A 54 -17.28 0.12 7.04
N LEU A 55 -17.67 -0.61 5.98
CA LEU A 55 -18.88 -1.44 6.02
C LEU A 55 -18.79 -2.54 7.09
N GLY A 56 -17.63 -3.18 7.23
CA GLY A 56 -17.36 -4.16 8.29
C GLY A 56 -17.49 -3.55 9.69
N LEU A 57 -17.01 -2.32 9.88
CA LEU A 57 -17.12 -1.60 11.15
C LEU A 57 -18.57 -1.24 11.51
N VAL A 58 -19.38 -0.83 10.54
CA VAL A 58 -20.77 -0.41 10.77
C VAL A 58 -21.74 -1.59 10.90
N ARG A 59 -21.55 -2.64 10.07
CA ARG A 59 -22.54 -3.73 9.93
C ARG A 59 -22.36 -4.84 10.96
N LEU A 60 -21.16 -5.02 11.52
CA LEU A 60 -20.90 -6.13 12.44
C LEU A 60 -21.47 -5.86 13.84
N PRO A 61 -22.00 -6.89 14.52
CA PRO A 61 -22.79 -6.69 15.73
C PRO A 61 -21.96 -6.55 17.01
N ASP A 62 -20.67 -6.88 16.98
CA ASP A 62 -19.81 -6.95 18.16
C ASP A 62 -18.44 -6.29 17.91
N VAL A 63 -17.87 -5.66 18.93
CA VAL A 63 -16.60 -4.91 18.91
C VAL A 63 -15.45 -5.77 18.39
N TYR A 64 -15.34 -7.02 18.86
CA TYR A 64 -14.27 -7.93 18.42
C TYR A 64 -14.38 -8.26 16.93
N THR A 65 -15.60 -8.51 16.45
CA THR A 65 -15.85 -8.79 15.03
C THR A 65 -15.58 -7.56 14.15
N ARG A 66 -15.93 -6.36 14.63
CA ARG A 66 -15.62 -5.08 13.97
C ARG A 66 -14.11 -4.84 13.87
N LEU A 67 -13.37 -5.07 14.96
CA LEU A 67 -11.91 -4.93 15.01
C LEU A 67 -11.23 -5.92 14.06
N HIS A 68 -11.70 -7.16 14.00
CA HIS A 68 -11.17 -8.17 13.10
C HIS A 68 -11.40 -7.82 11.62
N ALA A 69 -12.60 -7.37 11.27
CA ALA A 69 -12.91 -6.94 9.91
C ALA A 69 -12.10 -5.71 9.49
N THR A 70 -12.05 -4.69 10.36
CA THR A 70 -11.32 -3.44 10.10
C THR A 70 -9.80 -3.68 10.06
N GLY A 71 -9.26 -4.51 10.95
CA GLY A 71 -7.82 -4.78 11.03
C GLY A 71 -7.26 -5.48 9.80
N LYS A 72 -7.99 -6.42 9.21
CA LYS A 72 -7.55 -7.08 7.97
C LYS A 72 -7.73 -6.15 6.77
N VAL A 73 -8.96 -5.68 6.56
CA VAL A 73 -9.33 -4.98 5.33
C VAL A 73 -8.72 -3.57 5.28
N GLY A 74 -8.69 -2.87 6.42
CA GLY A 74 -8.17 -1.50 6.50
C GLY A 74 -6.68 -1.40 6.21
N VAL A 75 -5.87 -2.35 6.71
CA VAL A 75 -4.42 -2.37 6.46
C VAL A 75 -4.12 -2.59 4.98
N PHE A 76 -4.79 -3.56 4.33
CA PHE A 76 -4.63 -3.75 2.88
C PHE A 76 -5.05 -2.51 2.08
N GLY A 77 -6.18 -1.89 2.42
CA GLY A 77 -6.63 -0.67 1.74
C GLY A 77 -5.61 0.46 1.81
N VAL A 78 -5.12 0.79 3.02
CA VAL A 78 -4.17 1.90 3.21
C VAL A 78 -2.81 1.58 2.59
N VAL A 79 -2.31 0.35 2.67
CA VAL A 79 -1.04 -0.05 2.06
C VAL A 79 -1.09 0.07 0.53
N LEU A 80 -2.19 -0.38 -0.10
CA LEU A 80 -2.36 -0.25 -1.56
C LEU A 80 -2.42 1.22 -1.99
N LEU A 81 -3.12 2.07 -1.24
CA LEU A 81 -3.17 3.51 -1.50
C LEU A 81 -1.80 4.17 -1.33
N LEU A 82 -1.01 3.74 -0.35
CA LEU A 82 0.34 4.24 -0.15
C LEU A 82 1.28 3.83 -1.29
N ILE A 83 1.18 2.59 -1.76
CA ILE A 83 1.93 2.12 -2.93
C ILE A 83 1.57 2.98 -4.14
N ALA A 84 0.28 3.18 -4.41
CA ALA A 84 -0.14 4.07 -5.51
C ALA A 84 0.43 5.49 -5.37
N ALA A 85 0.41 6.05 -4.16
CA ALA A 85 1.00 7.36 -3.90
C ALA A 85 2.51 7.38 -4.16
N MET A 86 3.25 6.32 -3.82
CA MET A 86 4.68 6.20 -4.12
C MET A 86 4.98 6.11 -5.62
N LEU A 87 4.05 5.56 -6.43
CA LEU A 87 4.21 5.51 -7.88
C LEU A 87 3.92 6.84 -8.59
N ILE A 88 2.96 7.63 -8.09
CA ILE A 88 2.50 8.87 -8.77
C ILE A 88 3.22 10.13 -8.24
N THR A 89 3.62 10.13 -6.98
CA THR A 89 4.19 11.32 -6.32
C THR A 89 5.69 11.19 -6.12
N PRO A 90 6.44 12.31 -5.96
CA PRO A 90 7.87 12.27 -5.64
C PRO A 90 8.15 11.84 -4.18
N LEU A 91 7.25 11.06 -3.57
CA LEU A 91 7.43 10.52 -2.24
C LEU A 91 8.62 9.56 -2.26
N SER A 92 9.63 9.86 -1.48
CA SER A 92 10.78 8.96 -1.32
C SER A 92 10.30 7.57 -0.92
N VAL A 93 10.80 6.54 -1.60
CA VAL A 93 10.52 5.13 -1.31
C VAL A 93 10.74 4.82 0.18
N GLY A 94 11.78 5.41 0.78
CA GLY A 94 12.07 5.27 2.21
C GLY A 94 10.94 5.79 3.10
N LYS A 95 10.35 6.95 2.78
CA LYS A 95 9.22 7.51 3.55
C LYS A 95 7.97 6.63 3.45
N GLY A 96 7.66 6.13 2.25
CA GLY A 96 6.52 5.23 2.05
C GLY A 96 6.68 3.91 2.79
N LEU A 97 7.87 3.31 2.76
CA LEU A 97 8.16 2.08 3.52
C LEU A 97 8.06 2.29 5.03
N VAL A 98 8.55 3.41 5.55
CA VAL A 98 8.42 3.76 6.98
C VAL A 98 6.95 3.88 7.37
N LEU A 99 6.12 4.54 6.56
CA LEU A 99 4.68 4.67 6.83
C LEU A 99 3.97 3.31 6.80
N ILE A 100 4.28 2.45 5.83
CA ILE A 100 3.75 1.08 5.75
C ILE A 100 4.16 0.28 6.99
N GLY A 101 5.43 0.34 7.38
CA GLY A 101 5.94 -0.33 8.59
C GLY A 101 5.25 0.16 9.86
N LEU A 102 5.08 1.47 9.99
CA LEU A 102 4.38 2.08 11.12
C LEU A 102 2.91 1.62 11.20
N LEU A 103 2.21 1.54 10.07
CA LEU A 103 0.83 1.06 10.00
C LEU A 103 0.72 -0.43 10.36
N LEU A 104 1.66 -1.26 9.88
CA LEU A 104 1.68 -2.69 10.17
C LEU A 104 1.97 -3.01 11.63
N ILE A 105 2.69 -2.15 12.34
CA ILE A 105 2.96 -2.30 13.78
C ILE A 105 1.85 -1.64 14.61
N GLY A 106 1.44 -0.43 14.24
CA GLY A 106 0.42 0.34 14.95
C GLY A 106 -0.97 -0.32 14.89
N GLY A 107 -1.32 -0.93 13.75
CA GLY A 107 -2.59 -1.65 13.57
C GLY A 107 -2.81 -2.76 14.61
N PRO A 108 -1.95 -3.78 14.72
CA PRO A 108 -2.13 -4.85 15.70
C PRO A 108 -2.00 -4.38 17.16
N VAL A 109 -1.12 -3.41 17.44
CA VAL A 109 -0.98 -2.84 18.80
C VAL A 109 -2.27 -2.15 19.24
N THR A 110 -2.84 -1.30 18.39
CA THR A 110 -4.11 -0.61 18.68
C THR A 110 -5.28 -1.60 18.76
N ALA A 111 -5.35 -2.57 17.85
CA ALA A 111 -6.39 -3.60 17.87
C ALA A 111 -6.34 -4.46 19.15
N HIS A 112 -5.14 -4.85 19.60
CA HIS A 112 -4.97 -5.60 20.84
C HIS A 112 -5.36 -4.78 22.07
N ALA A 113 -4.93 -3.50 22.13
CA ALA A 113 -5.27 -2.61 23.23
C ALA A 113 -6.79 -2.39 23.33
N LEU A 114 -7.46 -2.14 22.19
CA LEU A 114 -8.92 -1.99 22.14
C LEU A 114 -9.64 -3.27 22.54
N ALA A 115 -9.20 -4.44 22.05
CA ALA A 115 -9.80 -5.72 22.39
C ALA A 115 -9.65 -6.05 23.90
N SER A 116 -8.47 -5.79 24.48
CA SER A 116 -8.21 -5.99 25.91
C SER A 116 -9.06 -5.05 26.78
N ALA A 117 -9.20 -3.78 26.37
CA ALA A 117 -10.06 -2.83 27.07
C ALA A 117 -11.55 -3.22 26.98
N ALA A 118 -12.03 -3.59 25.80
CA ALA A 118 -13.39 -4.08 25.58
C ALA A 118 -13.72 -5.29 26.46
N TYR A 119 -12.76 -6.21 26.61
CA TYR A 119 -12.92 -7.40 27.41
C TYR A 119 -12.98 -7.10 28.91
N ARG A 120 -12.15 -6.18 29.39
CA ARG A 120 -12.16 -5.72 30.79
C ARG A 120 -13.42 -4.93 31.15
N LEU A 121 -14.03 -4.24 30.19
CA LEU A 121 -15.31 -3.54 30.35
C LEU A 121 -16.52 -4.49 30.34
N GLY A 122 -16.31 -5.80 30.13
CA GLY A 122 -17.38 -6.79 30.09
C GLY A 122 -18.29 -6.66 28.87
N LEU A 123 -17.79 -6.12 27.75
CA LEU A 123 -18.59 -6.00 26.54
C LEU A 123 -18.95 -7.41 26.01
N PRO A 124 -20.25 -7.66 25.71
CA PRO A 124 -20.73 -9.00 25.40
C PRO A 124 -20.16 -9.51 24.07
N LEU A 125 -19.51 -10.67 24.09
CA LEU A 125 -19.08 -11.36 22.88
C LEU A 125 -20.27 -12.01 22.17
N LYS A 126 -20.71 -11.41 21.07
CA LYS A 126 -21.91 -11.89 20.37
C LYS A 126 -21.54 -13.07 19.48
N ARG A 127 -22.08 -14.26 19.78
CA ARG A 127 -21.82 -15.55 19.08
C ARG A 127 -20.48 -16.24 19.43
N ALA A 128 -19.93 -16.01 20.62
CA ALA A 128 -18.82 -16.83 21.09
C ALA A 128 -19.31 -18.26 21.40
N VAL A 129 -18.74 -19.27 20.74
CA VAL A 129 -19.01 -20.69 21.03
C VAL A 129 -18.26 -21.14 22.29
N ARG A 130 -17.09 -20.54 22.54
CA ARG A 130 -16.22 -20.84 23.67
C ARG A 130 -15.46 -19.59 24.07
N ASP A 131 -15.45 -19.30 25.37
CA ASP A 131 -14.66 -18.23 25.98
C ASP A 131 -13.86 -18.81 27.16
N ASP A 132 -12.58 -19.11 26.91
CA ASP A 132 -11.68 -19.64 27.94
C ASP A 132 -11.18 -18.55 28.91
N LEU A 133 -11.41 -17.26 28.60
CA LEU A 133 -10.99 -16.15 29.45
C LEU A 133 -12.06 -15.79 30.49
N ALA A 134 -13.31 -16.20 30.30
CA ALA A 134 -14.43 -15.88 31.20
C ALA A 134 -14.11 -16.29 32.65
N GLY A 135 -13.71 -17.55 32.84
CA GLY A 135 -13.38 -18.08 34.18
C GLY A 135 -12.17 -17.45 34.87
N ARG A 136 -11.35 -16.65 34.17
CA ARG A 136 -10.22 -15.90 34.77
C ARG A 136 -10.64 -14.53 35.27
N ASN A 137 -11.71 -13.94 34.73
CA ASN A 137 -12.25 -12.67 35.20
C ASN A 137 -13.11 -12.87 36.45
N ASP A 138 -13.89 -13.95 36.50
CA ASP A 138 -14.74 -14.29 37.65
C ASP A 138 -13.93 -14.58 38.93
N ALA A 139 -12.69 -15.07 38.78
CA ALA A 139 -11.76 -15.32 39.88
C ALA A 139 -11.07 -14.04 40.42
N ARG A 140 -11.27 -12.88 39.79
CA ARG A 140 -10.66 -11.59 40.17
C ARG A 140 -11.65 -10.58 40.76
N SER A 141 -12.96 -10.86 40.73
CA SER A 141 -14.03 -10.06 41.34
C SER A 141 -14.49 -10.67 42.65
#